data_AF-A0A952T7H7-F1
#
_entry.id   AF-A0A952T7H7-F1
#
_cell.length_a   1.000
_cell.length_b   1.000
_cell.length_c   1.000
_cell.angle_alpha   90.00
_cell.angle_beta   90.00
_cell.angle_gamma   90.00
#
_symmetry.space_group_name_H-M   'P 1'
#
loop_
_entity.id
_entity.type
_entity.pdbx_description
1 polymer ?
#
loop_
_entity_poly.entity_id
_entity_poly.type
_entity_poly.pdbx_seq_one_letter_code
_entity_poly.pdbx_strand_id
1 'polypeptide(L)'
;MDAKKRILATLAGFVVFFLLGWLFYGILLMDFNAANSGTASGVMREETEMVWWALILGNLFQAYLLVYIFGKWANITTVSGGFSAGLIIGLILGFAVNLSWYGTMNITNLTAALVDPFVSGVMMAITGGVIGWVLGRK
;
A
#
# COMPACT_ATOMS: atom_id res chain seq x y z
N MET A 1 -17.56 12.45 -9.32
CA MET A 1 -16.23 13.03 -9.05
C MET A 1 -15.73 13.72 -10.31
N ASP A 2 -15.24 14.96 -10.16
CA ASP A 2 -14.59 15.72 -11.23
C ASP A 2 -13.21 15.13 -11.61
N ALA A 3 -12.83 15.24 -12.88
CA ALA A 3 -11.60 14.66 -13.42
C ALA A 3 -10.34 15.25 -12.76
N LYS A 4 -10.34 16.56 -12.48
CA LYS A 4 -9.22 17.23 -11.80
C LYS A 4 -9.04 16.69 -10.38
N LYS A 5 -10.14 16.56 -9.61
CA LYS A 5 -10.10 16.00 -8.26
C LYS A 5 -9.59 14.56 -8.26
N ARG A 6 -10.02 13.74 -9.22
CA ARG A 6 -9.54 12.36 -9.39
C ARG A 6 -8.03 12.31 -9.61
N ILE A 7 -7.51 13.13 -10.51
CA ILE A 7 -6.07 13.16 -10.83
C ILE A 7 -5.27 13.63 -9.61
N LEU A 8 -5.67 14.73 -8.98
CA LEU A 8 -4.98 15.27 -7.81
C LEU A 8 -4.96 14.30 -6.63
N ALA A 9 -6.09 13.64 -6.35
CA ALA A 9 -6.17 12.64 -5.29
C ALA A 9 -5.28 11.42 -5.58
N THR A 10 -5.22 11.00 -6.86
CA THR A 10 -4.36 9.88 -7.28
C THR A 10 -2.89 10.22 -7.11
N LEU A 11 -2.46 11.40 -7.55
CA LEU A 11 -1.06 11.84 -7.41
C LEU A 11 -0.67 12.01 -5.94
N ALA A 12 -1.52 12.63 -5.12
CA ALA A 12 -1.26 12.78 -3.69
C ALA A 12 -1.17 11.43 -2.98
N GLY A 13 -2.12 10.53 -3.25
CA GLY A 13 -2.10 9.17 -2.70
C GLY A 13 -0.87 8.38 -3.15
N PHE A 14 -0.47 8.50 -4.42
CA PHE A 14 0.71 7.84 -4.97
C PHE A 14 1.99 8.28 -4.24
N VAL A 15 2.22 9.60 -4.12
CA VAL A 15 3.41 10.13 -3.44
C VAL A 15 3.48 9.64 -2.00
N VAL A 16 2.36 9.70 -1.28
CA VAL A 16 2.28 9.24 0.11
C VAL A 16 2.56 7.75 0.20
N PHE A 17 1.87 6.93 -0.60
CA PHE A 17 2.03 5.48 -0.54
C PHE A 17 3.45 5.02 -0.92
N PHE A 18 4.05 5.65 -1.92
CA PHE A 18 5.43 5.37 -2.34
C PHE A 18 6.44 5.71 -1.23
N LEU A 19 6.33 6.89 -0.61
CA LEU A 19 7.21 7.30 0.49
C LEU A 19 7.02 6.42 1.73
N LEU A 20 5.79 6.02 2.03
CA LEU A 20 5.51 5.10 3.13
C LEU A 20 6.09 3.72 2.85
N GLY A 21 6.05 3.22 1.61
CA GLY A 21 6.67 1.95 1.25
C GLY A 21 8.18 1.98 1.46
N TRP A 22 8.85 3.04 1.02
CA TRP A 22 10.26 3.26 1.30
C TRP A 22 10.56 3.34 2.80
N LEU A 23 9.78 4.11 3.56
CA LEU A 23 9.98 4.26 5.00
C LEU A 23 9.77 2.95 5.77
N PHE A 24 8.62 2.28 5.57
CA PHE A 24 8.29 1.09 6.34
C PHE A 24 9.16 -0.10 5.94
N TYR A 25 9.32 -0.39 4.65
CA TYR A 25 10.02 -1.59 4.21
C TYR A 25 11.53 -1.39 4.03
N GLY A 26 11.94 -0.22 3.57
CA GLY A 26 13.36 0.09 3.32
C GLY A 26 14.12 0.59 4.55
N ILE A 27 13.42 1.06 5.59
CA ILE A 27 14.08 1.60 6.79
C ILE A 27 13.58 0.91 8.05
N LEU A 28 12.29 1.07 8.41
CA LEU A 28 11.80 0.70 9.74
C LEU A 28 11.77 -0.82 9.97
N LEU A 29 11.47 -1.59 8.93
CA LEU A 29 11.33 -3.04 9.00
C LEU A 29 12.40 -3.78 8.22
N MET A 30 13.48 -3.11 7.80
CA MET A 30 14.53 -3.73 7.00
C MET A 30 15.11 -4.97 7.71
N ASP A 31 15.55 -4.82 8.97
CA ASP A 31 16.12 -5.91 9.76
C ASP A 31 15.07 -6.98 10.11
N PHE A 32 13.84 -6.56 10.37
CA PHE A 32 12.73 -7.49 10.63
C PHE A 32 12.46 -8.38 9.42
N ASN A 33 12.40 -7.81 8.21
CA ASN A 33 12.17 -8.57 6.99
C ASN A 33 13.35 -9.49 6.67
N ALA A 34 14.59 -9.03 6.88
CA ALA A 34 15.78 -9.89 6.71
C ALA A 34 15.74 -11.10 7.65
N ALA A 35 15.42 -10.89 8.93
CA ALA A 35 15.35 -11.95 9.94
C ALA A 35 14.17 -12.91 9.76
N ASN A 36 13.13 -12.51 9.02
CA ASN A 36 11.92 -13.30 8.77
C ASN A 36 11.77 -13.73 7.31
N SER A 37 12.87 -13.70 6.55
CA SER A 37 12.93 -14.23 5.19
C SER A 37 12.73 -15.76 5.16
N GLY A 38 12.15 -16.24 4.07
CA GLY A 38 12.00 -17.67 3.81
C GLY A 38 13.26 -18.28 3.20
N THR A 39 13.15 -19.52 2.70
CA THR A 39 14.27 -20.26 2.11
C THR A 39 14.51 -19.96 0.63
N ALA A 40 13.62 -19.21 -0.03
CA ALA A 40 13.75 -18.86 -1.44
C ALA A 40 14.90 -17.85 -1.67
N SER A 41 15.76 -18.14 -2.66
CA SER A 41 16.85 -17.26 -3.10
C SER A 41 16.50 -16.50 -4.38
N GLY A 42 17.14 -15.35 -4.62
CA GLY A 42 16.97 -14.58 -5.85
C GLY A 42 15.62 -13.87 -5.98
N VAL A 43 14.97 -13.56 -4.86
CA VAL A 43 13.63 -12.94 -4.82
C VAL A 43 13.70 -11.42 -5.00
N MET A 44 14.55 -10.75 -4.23
CA MET A 44 14.68 -9.29 -4.25
C MET A 44 15.66 -8.85 -5.33
N ARG A 45 15.31 -7.77 -6.03
CA ARG A 45 16.23 -7.08 -6.95
C ARG A 45 17.15 -6.16 -6.15
N GLU A 46 18.41 -6.11 -6.53
CA GLU A 46 19.33 -5.08 -6.08
C GLU A 46 18.82 -3.69 -6.53
N GLU A 47 19.18 -2.63 -5.80
CA GLU A 47 18.73 -1.26 -6.12
C GLU A 47 19.07 -0.84 -7.56
N THR A 48 20.23 -1.26 -8.06
CA THR A 48 20.71 -1.00 -9.42
C THR A 48 19.93 -1.78 -10.49
N GLU A 49 19.22 -2.84 -10.11
CA GLU A 49 18.44 -3.72 -10.99
C GLU A 49 16.93 -3.51 -10.85
N MET A 50 16.51 -2.55 -10.02
CA MET A 50 15.11 -2.22 -9.81
C MET A 50 14.46 -1.73 -11.10
N VAL A 51 13.30 -2.30 -11.42
CA VAL A 51 12.49 -1.90 -12.57
C VAL A 51 11.58 -0.74 -12.16
N TRP A 52 12.15 0.47 -12.10
CA TRP A 52 11.52 1.67 -11.54
C TRP A 52 10.16 2.01 -12.14
N TRP A 53 10.00 1.89 -13.46
CA TRP A 53 8.72 2.21 -14.11
C TRP A 53 7.59 1.31 -13.61
N ALA A 54 7.86 0.02 -13.38
CA ALA A 54 6.88 -0.94 -12.91
C ALA A 54 6.51 -0.67 -11.44
N LEU A 55 7.51 -0.36 -10.62
CA LEU A 55 7.30 0.04 -9.22
C LEU A 55 6.43 1.31 -9.12
N ILE A 56 6.75 2.34 -9.91
CA ILE A 56 6.00 3.60 -9.95
C ILE A 56 4.56 3.36 -10.38
N LEU A 57 4.34 2.62 -11.48
CA LEU A 57 2.99 2.34 -11.96
C LEU A 57 2.19 1.48 -10.97
N GLY A 58 2.81 0.50 -10.31
CA GLY A 58 2.16 -0.31 -9.29
C GLY A 58 1.63 0.53 -8.12
N ASN A 59 2.46 1.44 -7.59
CA ASN A 59 2.06 2.37 -6.54
C ASN A 59 0.97 3.35 -7.02
N LEU A 60 1.05 3.81 -8.28
CA LEU A 60 0.05 4.68 -8.88
C LEU A 60 -1.31 3.99 -8.99
N PHE A 61 -1.33 2.71 -9.41
CA PHE A 61 -2.56 1.93 -9.50
C PHE A 61 -3.16 1.62 -8.12
N GLN A 62 -2.34 1.37 -7.09
CA GLN A 62 -2.84 1.25 -5.71
C GLN A 62 -3.53 2.53 -5.24
N ALA A 63 -2.89 3.69 -5.45
CA ALA A 63 -3.51 4.97 -5.11
C ALA A 63 -4.80 5.21 -5.91
N TYR A 64 -4.79 4.90 -7.21
CA TYR A 64 -5.96 5.05 -8.06
C TYR A 64 -7.12 4.14 -7.64
N LEU A 65 -6.84 2.91 -7.19
CA LEU A 65 -7.85 1.99 -6.66
C LEU A 65 -8.60 2.63 -5.48
N LEU A 66 -7.88 3.19 -4.52
CA LEU A 66 -8.49 3.89 -3.38
C LEU A 66 -9.30 5.11 -3.84
N VAL A 67 -8.77 5.93 -4.76
CA VAL A 67 -9.50 7.07 -5.33
C VAL A 67 -10.80 6.62 -6.01
N TYR A 68 -10.77 5.51 -6.74
CA TYR A 68 -11.94 4.98 -7.41
C TYR A 68 -12.99 4.49 -6.41
N ILE A 69 -12.58 3.69 -5.43
CA ILE A 69 -13.47 3.22 -4.36
C ILE A 69 -14.08 4.42 -3.61
N PHE A 70 -13.25 5.35 -3.16
CA PHE A 70 -13.70 6.47 -2.32
C PHE A 70 -14.55 7.46 -3.12
N GLY A 71 -14.09 7.86 -4.30
CA GLY A 71 -14.72 8.92 -5.09
C GLY A 71 -15.87 8.46 -5.99
N LYS A 72 -15.96 7.16 -6.32
CA LYS A 72 -17.00 6.63 -7.23
C LYS A 72 -17.96 5.65 -6.54
N TRP A 73 -17.49 4.78 -5.66
CA TRP A 73 -18.34 3.76 -5.04
C TRP A 73 -18.87 4.17 -3.67
N ALA A 74 -18.03 4.74 -2.81
CA ALA A 74 -18.36 4.98 -1.40
C ALA A 74 -18.67 6.44 -1.05
N ASN A 75 -18.39 7.39 -1.96
CA ASN A 75 -18.52 8.84 -1.73
C ASN A 75 -17.78 9.34 -0.46
N ILE A 76 -16.60 8.81 -0.19
CA ILE A 76 -15.74 9.21 0.93
C ILE A 76 -14.99 10.50 0.57
N THR A 77 -15.20 11.54 1.39
CA THR A 77 -14.66 12.90 1.19
C THR A 77 -14.04 13.48 2.47
N THR A 78 -13.78 12.65 3.48
CA THR A 78 -13.22 13.08 4.76
C THR A 78 -11.93 12.32 5.06
N VAL A 79 -11.04 12.94 5.85
CA VAL A 79 -9.79 12.30 6.32
C VAL A 79 -10.11 11.03 7.10
N SER A 80 -11.02 11.11 8.08
CA SER A 80 -11.37 9.97 8.94
C SER A 80 -12.02 8.84 8.15
N GLY A 81 -12.92 9.16 7.21
CA GLY A 81 -13.54 8.16 6.34
C GLY A 81 -12.51 7.46 5.45
N GLY A 82 -11.60 8.22 4.86
CA GLY A 82 -10.53 7.69 4.03
C GLY A 82 -9.53 6.85 4.83
N PHE A 83 -9.20 7.27 6.05
CA PHE A 83 -8.31 6.54 6.95
C PHE A 83 -8.90 5.20 7.35
N SER A 84 -10.13 5.18 7.86
CA SER A 84 -10.78 3.94 8.30
C SER A 84 -11.02 2.97 7.14
N ALA A 85 -11.50 3.47 6.00
CA ALA A 85 -11.70 2.63 4.82
C ALA A 85 -10.36 2.10 4.27
N GLY A 86 -9.34 2.96 4.22
CA GLY A 86 -7.99 2.57 3.82
C GLY A 86 -7.40 1.48 4.71
N LEU A 87 -7.53 1.62 6.04
CA LEU A 87 -7.07 0.63 7.00
C LEU A 87 -7.73 -0.74 6.77
N ILE A 88 -9.05 -0.77 6.62
CA ILE A 88 -9.81 -2.01 6.42
C ILE A 88 -9.41 -2.67 5.09
N ILE A 89 -9.32 -1.89 4.01
CA ILE A 89 -8.91 -2.40 2.69
C ILE A 89 -7.49 -2.95 2.77
N GLY A 90 -6.55 -2.22 3.38
CA GLY A 90 -5.17 -2.64 3.53
C GLY A 90 -5.02 -3.92 4.35
N LEU A 91 -5.72 -4.05 5.47
CA LEU A 91 -5.72 -5.26 6.28
C LEU A 91 -6.27 -6.46 5.49
N ILE A 92 -7.44 -6.31 4.86
CA ILE A 92 -8.08 -7.41 4.13
C ILE A 92 -7.20 -7.88 2.97
N LEU A 93 -6.72 -6.95 2.13
CA LEU A 93 -5.86 -7.29 1.00
C LEU A 93 -4.50 -7.81 1.46
N GLY A 94 -3.92 -7.20 2.50
CA GLY A 94 -2.67 -7.62 3.10
C GLY A 94 -2.73 -9.05 3.59
N PHE A 95 -3.74 -9.41 4.40
CA PHE A 95 -3.92 -10.79 4.86
C PHE A 95 -4.18 -11.75 3.71
N ALA A 96 -5.04 -11.39 2.76
CA ALA A 96 -5.35 -12.24 1.62
C ALA A 96 -4.09 -12.59 0.80
N VAL A 97 -3.26 -11.60 0.50
CA VAL A 97 -2.01 -11.79 -0.26
C VAL A 97 -0.97 -12.55 0.56
N ASN A 98 -0.67 -12.10 1.79
CA ASN A 98 0.41 -12.67 2.60
C ASN A 98 0.14 -14.14 2.99
N LEU A 99 -1.09 -14.47 3.37
CA LEU A 99 -1.44 -15.86 3.71
C LEU A 99 -1.43 -16.77 2.48
N SER A 100 -1.87 -16.25 1.32
CA SER A 100 -1.79 -16.99 0.06
C SER A 100 -0.34 -17.27 -0.33
N TRP A 101 0.54 -16.27 -0.23
CA TRP A 101 1.97 -16.44 -0.48
C TRP A 101 2.62 -17.39 0.51
N TYR A 102 2.35 -17.27 1.81
CA TYR A 102 2.86 -18.20 2.82
C TYR A 102 2.43 -19.65 2.53
N GLY A 103 1.21 -19.86 2.04
CA GLY A 103 0.71 -21.19 1.65
C GLY A 103 1.27 -21.73 0.34
N THR A 104 1.86 -20.90 -0.52
CA THR A 104 2.24 -21.28 -1.90
C THR A 104 3.71 -21.02 -2.25
N MET A 105 4.45 -20.29 -1.42
CA MET A 105 5.80 -19.79 -1.70
C MET A 105 6.67 -19.83 -0.44
N ASN A 106 7.99 -20.00 -0.64
CA ASN A 106 8.98 -20.01 0.44
C ASN A 106 9.67 -18.64 0.64
N ILE A 107 8.93 -17.53 0.52
CA ILE A 107 9.51 -16.17 0.52
C ILE A 107 9.60 -15.53 1.92
N THR A 108 8.73 -15.91 2.85
CA THR A 108 8.68 -15.38 4.22
C THR A 108 8.28 -16.48 5.20
N ASN A 109 8.59 -16.28 6.48
CA ASN A 109 8.05 -17.13 7.55
C ASN A 109 6.65 -16.67 8.00
N LEU A 110 6.02 -17.44 8.90
CA LEU A 110 4.69 -17.14 9.41
C LEU A 110 4.62 -15.80 10.15
N THR A 111 5.66 -15.43 10.88
CA THR A 111 5.72 -14.17 11.64
C THR A 111 5.61 -12.98 10.69
N ALA A 112 6.41 -12.92 9.62
CA ALA A 112 6.31 -11.86 8.63
C ALA A 112 4.95 -11.87 7.92
N ALA A 113 4.44 -13.05 7.54
CA ALA A 113 3.15 -13.17 6.87
C ALA A 113 1.96 -12.66 7.71
N LEU A 114 2.06 -12.67 9.04
CA LEU A 114 1.05 -12.15 9.95
C LEU A 114 1.26 -10.67 10.32
N VAL A 115 2.49 -10.17 10.31
CA VAL A 115 2.81 -8.78 10.68
C VAL A 115 2.61 -7.82 9.51
N ASP A 116 3.02 -8.20 8.29
CA ASP A 116 2.93 -7.34 7.10
C ASP A 116 1.52 -6.80 6.80
N PRO A 117 0.42 -7.56 6.98
CA PRO A 117 -0.94 -7.03 6.82
C PRO A 117 -1.25 -5.80 7.67
N PHE A 118 -0.67 -5.69 8.88
CA PHE A 118 -0.85 -4.51 9.72
C PHE A 118 -0.05 -3.31 9.20
N VAL A 119 1.14 -3.55 8.66
CA VAL A 119 1.99 -2.51 8.05
C VAL A 119 1.30 -1.94 6.82
N SER A 120 0.87 -2.82 5.89
CA SER A 120 0.10 -2.42 4.70
C SER A 120 -1.23 -1.77 5.08
N GLY A 121 -1.90 -2.23 6.15
CA GLY A 121 -3.06 -1.59 6.75
C GLY A 121 -2.79 -0.13 7.16
N VAL A 122 -1.75 0.13 7.94
CA VAL A 122 -1.34 1.48 8.36
C VAL A 122 -0.98 2.35 7.15
N MET A 123 -0.24 1.81 6.19
CA MET A 123 0.13 2.54 4.98
C MET A 123 -1.10 2.96 4.18
N MET A 124 -2.04 2.03 3.96
CA MET A 124 -3.29 2.28 3.25
C MET A 124 -4.21 3.22 4.03
N ALA A 125 -4.19 3.20 5.36
CA ALA A 125 -4.92 4.14 6.19
C ALA A 125 -4.42 5.59 6.00
N ILE A 126 -3.11 5.81 6.08
CA ILE A 126 -2.52 7.15 5.91
C ILE A 126 -2.78 7.65 4.49
N THR A 127 -2.49 6.83 3.47
CA THR A 127 -2.78 7.14 2.07
C THR A 127 -4.26 7.43 1.84
N GLY A 128 -5.14 6.61 2.42
CA GLY A 128 -6.58 6.77 2.32
C GLY A 128 -7.06 8.07 2.94
N GLY A 129 -6.52 8.46 4.09
CA GLY A 129 -6.83 9.75 4.74
C GLY A 129 -6.47 10.95 3.87
N VAL A 130 -5.30 10.91 3.22
CA VAL A 130 -4.88 11.95 2.26
C VAL A 130 -5.79 12.00 1.05
N ILE A 131 -6.16 10.84 0.48
CA ILE A 131 -7.09 10.78 -0.64
C ILE A 131 -8.46 11.36 -0.24
N GLY A 132 -9.01 10.93 0.90
CA GLY A 132 -10.29 11.43 1.41
C GLY A 132 -10.30 12.95 1.59
N TRP A 133 -9.20 13.50 2.11
CA TRP A 133 -9.00 14.95 2.21
C TRP A 133 -9.01 15.67 0.86
N VAL A 134 -8.25 15.17 -0.13
CA VAL A 134 -8.20 15.81 -1.45
C VAL A 134 -9.56 15.75 -2.14
N LEU A 135 -10.29 14.65 -2.01
CA LEU A 135 -11.63 14.50 -2.58
C LEU A 135 -12.66 15.44 -1.93
N GLY A 136 -12.52 15.74 -0.64
CA GLY A 136 -13.39 16.66 0.10
C GLY A 136 -13.13 18.14 -0.07
N ARG A 137 -12.00 18.52 -0.67
CA ARG A 137 -11.71 19.93 -0.97
C ARG A 137 -12.70 20.47 -1.99
N LYS A 138 -13.15 21.71 -1.78
CA LYS A 138 -14.10 22.40 -2.68
C LYS A 138 -13.45 22.66 -4.03
#